data_AF-A0A1F9D1X5-F1
#
_entry.id   AF-A0A1F9D1X5-F1
#
_cell.length_a   1.000
_cell.length_b   1.000
_cell.length_c   1.000
_cell.angle_alpha   90.00
_cell.angle_beta   90.00
_cell.angle_gamma   90.00
#
_symmetry.space_group_name_H-M   'P 1'
#
loop_
_entity.id
_entity.type
_entity.pdbx_description
1 polymer ?
#
loop_
_entity_poly.entity_id
_entity_poly.type
_entity_poly.pdbx_seq_one_letter_code
_entity_poly.pdbx_strand_id
1 'polypeptide(L)'
;MKKWKPAPREAVAAFEAAISGLAGAEPRKMFGYSCVFAKGNMFAGLHEAGMVLRLPDEERAEFLGLKGSGQFEPMPGRVMREYVVVPKVLLNAPEKLRAWVEKSLAYVSSLPTKPKKGPSGSKRSKSAKK
;
A
#
# COMPACT_ATOMS: atom_id res chain seq x y z
N MET A 1 -3.28 -2.21 -23.59
CA MET A 1 -3.48 -2.42 -22.14
C MET A 1 -2.16 -2.07 -21.47
N LYS A 2 -2.13 -1.10 -20.55
CA LYS A 2 -0.89 -0.70 -19.88
C LYS A 2 -0.44 -1.87 -19.00
N LYS A 3 0.69 -2.49 -19.35
CA LYS A 3 1.22 -3.68 -18.67
C LYS A 3 1.98 -3.20 -17.43
N TRP A 4 1.34 -3.28 -16.27
CA TRP A 4 1.95 -2.95 -14.98
C TRP A 4 3.19 -3.83 -14.76
N LYS A 5 4.33 -3.24 -14.38
CA LYS A 5 5.55 -4.00 -14.10
C LYS A 5 5.42 -4.74 -12.76
N PRO A 6 6.01 -5.92 -12.58
CA PRO A 6 6.01 -6.56 -11.26
C PRO A 6 6.67 -5.67 -10.21
N ALA A 7 6.22 -5.77 -8.96
CA ALA A 7 6.85 -5.07 -7.86
C ALA A 7 8.30 -5.56 -7.66
N PRO A 8 9.22 -4.69 -7.19
CA PRO A 8 10.58 -5.11 -6.85
C PRO A 8 10.57 -6.29 -5.88
N ARG A 9 11.39 -7.32 -6.13
CA ARG A 9 11.42 -8.54 -5.29
C ARG A 9 11.73 -8.24 -3.82
N GLU A 10 12.62 -7.28 -3.56
CA GLU A 10 12.93 -6.79 -2.20
C GLU A 10 11.70 -6.21 -1.50
N ALA A 11 10.85 -5.47 -2.23
CA ALA A 11 9.62 -4.92 -1.69
C ALA A 11 8.58 -6.03 -1.41
N VAL A 12 8.49 -7.04 -2.27
CA VAL A 12 7.61 -8.20 -2.07
C VAL A 12 7.98 -8.95 -0.78
N ALA A 13 9.26 -9.31 -0.62
CA ALA A 13 9.73 -10.03 0.55
C ALA A 13 9.55 -9.23 1.85
N ALA A 14 9.92 -7.93 1.82
CA ALA A 14 9.75 -7.05 2.96
C ALA A 14 8.27 -6.86 3.32
N PHE A 15 7.38 -6.74 2.32
CA PHE A 15 5.95 -6.65 2.53
C PHE A 15 5.39 -7.91 3.19
N GLU A 16 5.69 -9.09 2.65
CA GLU A 16 5.22 -10.38 3.21
C GLU A 16 5.69 -10.57 4.65
N ALA A 17 6.96 -10.27 4.94
CA ALA A 17 7.50 -10.34 6.28
C ALA A 17 6.83 -9.33 7.24
N ALA A 18 6.60 -8.10 6.78
CA ALA A 18 6.02 -7.05 7.61
C ALA A 18 4.54 -7.29 7.94
N ILE A 19 3.77 -7.92 7.04
CA ILE A 19 2.35 -8.22 7.28
C ILE A 19 2.12 -9.55 8.00
N SER A 20 3.13 -10.42 8.03
CA SER A 20 3.02 -11.73 8.67
C SER A 20 2.72 -11.59 10.17
N GLY A 21 1.66 -12.26 10.62
CA GLY A 21 1.20 -12.23 12.01
C GLY A 21 0.49 -10.95 12.45
N LEU A 22 0.17 -10.01 11.54
CA LEU A 22 -0.61 -8.82 11.90
C LEU A 22 -2.09 -9.15 12.04
N ALA A 23 -2.61 -9.04 13.26
CA ALA A 23 -4.04 -9.20 13.53
C ALA A 23 -4.84 -8.07 12.87
N GLY A 24 -5.93 -8.42 12.16
CA GLY A 24 -6.80 -7.45 11.50
C GLY A 24 -6.32 -7.00 10.10
N ALA A 25 -5.18 -7.49 9.62
CA ALA A 25 -4.78 -7.34 8.23
C ALA A 25 -5.60 -8.29 7.34
N GLU A 26 -6.31 -7.73 6.37
CA GLU A 26 -7.09 -8.42 5.35
C GLU A 26 -6.34 -8.36 4.00
N PRO A 27 -5.64 -9.42 3.57
CA PRO A 27 -4.97 -9.45 2.29
C PRO A 27 -5.96 -9.38 1.13
N ARG A 28 -5.68 -8.53 0.14
CA ARG A 28 -6.44 -8.39 -1.10
C ARG A 28 -5.49 -8.15 -2.27
N LYS A 29 -5.98 -8.39 -3.49
CA LYS A 29 -5.25 -8.01 -4.71
C LYS A 29 -5.87 -6.78 -5.35
N MET A 30 -5.04 -5.80 -5.71
CA MET A 30 -5.46 -4.64 -6.50
C MET A 30 -4.48 -4.42 -7.65
N PHE A 31 -5.01 -4.33 -8.87
CA PHE A 31 -4.22 -4.11 -10.08
C PHE A 31 -3.08 -5.13 -10.31
N GLY A 32 -3.26 -6.35 -9.80
CA GLY A 32 -2.26 -7.42 -9.89
C GLY A 32 -1.23 -7.43 -8.75
N TYR A 33 -1.26 -6.45 -7.85
CA TYR A 33 -0.38 -6.36 -6.69
C TYR A 33 -1.07 -6.82 -5.41
N SER A 34 -0.27 -7.33 -4.46
CA SER A 34 -0.73 -7.65 -3.11
C SER A 34 -0.87 -6.38 -2.27
N CYS A 35 -2.00 -6.26 -1.59
CA CYS A 35 -2.33 -5.17 -0.69
C CYS A 35 -2.93 -5.74 0.60
N VAL A 36 -2.89 -4.97 1.68
CA VAL A 36 -3.55 -5.31 2.94
C VAL A 36 -4.45 -4.16 3.41
N PHE A 37 -5.59 -4.55 3.95
CA PHE A 37 -6.64 -3.66 4.41
C PHE A 37 -6.94 -3.93 5.88
N ALA A 38 -7.46 -2.94 6.59
CA ALA A 38 -8.12 -3.14 7.87
C ALA A 38 -9.41 -2.32 7.88
N LYS A 39 -10.52 -2.90 8.32
CA LYS A 39 -11.86 -2.25 8.31
C LYS A 39 -12.24 -1.64 6.94
N GLY A 40 -11.81 -2.27 5.85
CA GLY A 40 -12.04 -1.78 4.48
C GLY A 40 -11.16 -0.60 4.04
N ASN A 41 -10.18 -0.19 4.84
CA ASN A 41 -9.18 0.84 4.50
C ASN A 41 -7.84 0.19 4.15
N MET A 42 -7.28 0.49 2.97
CA MET A 42 -5.93 0.03 2.62
C MET A 42 -4.91 0.76 3.49
N PHE A 43 -3.95 0.02 4.02
CA PHE A 43 -2.87 0.59 4.82
C PHE A 43 -1.50 0.27 4.25
N ALA A 44 -1.31 -0.88 3.60
CA ALA A 44 -0.09 -1.17 2.85
C ALA A 44 -0.37 -1.91 1.54
N GLY A 45 0.54 -1.82 0.59
CA GLY A 45 0.47 -2.59 -0.64
C GLY A 45 1.72 -2.52 -1.50
N LEU A 46 1.71 -3.25 -2.59
CA LEU A 46 2.78 -3.28 -3.57
C LEU A 46 2.40 -2.52 -4.84
N HIS A 47 3.41 -2.00 -5.54
CA HIS A 47 3.30 -1.32 -6.83
C HIS A 47 4.61 -1.51 -7.61
N GLU A 48 4.65 -1.20 -8.92
CA GLU A 48 5.90 -1.15 -9.68
C GLU A 48 6.91 -0.14 -9.11
N ALA A 49 6.43 0.85 -8.36
CA ALA A 49 7.25 1.84 -7.65
C ALA A 49 7.88 1.29 -6.36
N GLY A 50 7.41 0.15 -5.84
CA GLY A 50 7.84 -0.41 -4.56
C GLY A 50 6.69 -0.74 -3.62
N MET A 51 7.00 -0.88 -2.33
CA MET A 51 6.00 -0.99 -1.27
C MET A 51 5.46 0.39 -0.93
N VAL A 52 4.15 0.48 -0.70
CA VAL A 52 3.46 1.71 -0.30
C VAL A 52 2.81 1.54 1.05
N LEU A 53 2.75 2.63 1.81
CA LEU A 53 2.20 2.67 3.16
C LEU A 53 1.32 3.91 3.33
N ARG A 54 0.18 3.77 4.02
CA ARG A 54 -0.69 4.88 4.41
C ARG A 54 -0.31 5.34 5.81
N LEU A 55 0.00 6.60 5.99
CA LEU A 55 0.38 7.15 7.30
C LEU A 55 -0.49 8.37 7.66
N PRO A 56 -0.72 8.62 8.96
CA PRO A 56 -1.28 9.89 9.42
C PRO A 56 -0.37 11.06 9.03
N ASP A 57 -0.92 12.27 9.07
CA ASP A 57 -0.25 13.45 8.54
C ASP A 57 1.10 13.75 9.22
N GLU A 58 1.17 13.58 10.54
CA GLU A 58 2.38 13.82 11.35
C GLU A 58 3.49 12.81 11.04
N GLU A 59 3.20 11.52 11.17
CA GLU A 59 4.13 10.44 10.85
C GLU A 59 4.55 10.44 9.38
N ARG A 60 3.65 10.85 8.48
CA ARG A 60 3.96 10.95 7.06
C ARG A 60 4.99 12.03 6.79
N ALA A 61 4.89 13.17 7.47
CA ALA A 61 5.88 14.24 7.34
C ALA A 61 7.27 13.76 7.80
N GLU A 62 7.33 13.03 8.91
CA GLU A 62 8.56 12.38 9.40
C GLU A 62 9.10 11.37 8.36
N PHE A 63 8.23 10.52 7.83
CA PHE A 63 8.59 9.48 6.86
C PHE A 63 9.13 10.07 5.55
N LEU A 64 8.55 11.17 5.09
CA LEU A 64 8.99 11.89 3.88
C LEU A 64 10.35 12.58 4.05
N GLY A 65 10.85 12.72 5.29
CA GLY A 65 12.22 13.15 5.58
C GLY A 65 13.27 12.07 5.35
N LEU A 66 12.87 10.80 5.25
CA LEU A 66 13.80 9.69 5.02
C LEU A 66 14.38 9.74 3.61
N LYS A 67 15.70 9.51 3.50
CA LYS A 67 16.37 9.51 2.20
C LYS A 67 15.77 8.44 1.27
N GLY A 68 15.21 8.89 0.14
CA GLY A 68 14.63 8.03 -0.89
C GLY A 68 13.19 7.62 -0.62
N SER A 69 12.51 8.18 0.39
CA SER A 69 11.06 8.10 0.48
C SER A 69 10.44 9.12 -0.48
N GLY A 70 9.15 8.94 -0.78
CA GLY A 70 8.43 9.83 -1.67
C GLY A 70 6.93 9.66 -1.55
N GLN A 71 6.18 10.63 -2.06
CA GLN A 71 4.73 10.49 -2.17
C GLN A 71 4.39 9.42 -3.20
N PHE A 72 3.34 8.65 -2.94
CA PHE A 72 2.91 7.63 -3.87
C PHE A 72 2.12 8.24 -5.02
N GLU A 73 2.63 8.03 -6.24
CA GLU A 73 1.99 8.43 -7.49
C GLU A 73 1.75 7.20 -8.38
N PRO A 74 0.59 6.53 -8.26
CA PRO A 74 0.26 5.36 -9.06
C PRO A 74 0.15 5.64 -10.57
N MET A 75 -0.20 6.87 -10.94
CA MET A 75 -0.29 7.32 -12.34
C MET A 75 0.21 8.75 -12.44
N PRO A 76 0.87 9.14 -13.55
CA PRO A 76 1.29 10.52 -13.79
C PRO A 76 0.17 11.53 -13.51
N GLY A 77 0.42 12.48 -12.61
CA GLY A 77 -0.52 13.52 -12.18
C GLY A 77 -1.54 13.09 -11.13
N ARG A 78 -1.45 11.87 -10.58
CA ARG A 78 -2.42 11.32 -9.59
C ARG A 78 -1.72 10.93 -8.30
N VAL A 79 -1.23 11.93 -7.59
CA VAL A 79 -0.58 11.76 -6.29
C VAL A 79 -1.60 11.38 -5.21
N MET A 80 -1.33 10.30 -4.50
CA MET A 80 -2.09 9.87 -3.32
C MET A 80 -1.41 10.39 -2.06
N ARG A 81 -1.85 11.57 -1.57
CA ARG A 81 -1.17 12.31 -0.49
C ARG A 81 -1.03 11.54 0.82
N GLU A 82 -1.96 10.64 1.12
CA GLU A 82 -1.93 9.83 2.35
C GLU A 82 -0.94 8.65 2.26
N TYR A 83 -0.42 8.37 1.07
CA TYR A 83 0.42 7.21 0.80
C TYR A 83 1.83 7.63 0.45
N VAL A 84 2.79 6.88 1.00
CA VAL A 84 4.22 7.06 0.77
C VAL A 84 4.82 5.79 0.20
N VAL A 85 5.86 5.94 -0.62
CA VAL A 85 6.69 4.85 -1.10
C VAL A 85 7.76 4.56 -0.05
N VAL A 86 7.85 3.30 0.38
CA VAL A 86 8.82 2.85 1.36
C VAL A 86 10.22 2.85 0.73
N PRO A 87 11.19 3.58 1.29
CA PRO A 87 12.54 3.63 0.76
C PRO A 87 13.26 2.29 0.96
N LYS A 88 14.25 2.00 0.11
CA LYS A 88 15.06 0.78 0.19
C LYS A 88 15.72 0.57 1.55
N VAL A 89 16.13 1.65 2.22
CA VAL A 89 16.74 1.59 3.55
C VAL A 89 15.80 0.97 4.61
N LEU A 90 14.48 1.16 4.47
CA LEU A 90 13.49 0.54 5.34
C LEU A 90 13.14 -0.87 4.89
N LEU A 91 13.13 -1.16 3.58
CA LEU A 91 12.94 -2.53 3.07
C LEU A 91 13.99 -3.50 3.62
N ASN A 92 15.22 -3.00 3.83
CA ASN A 92 16.33 -3.76 4.41
C ASN A 92 16.38 -3.71 5.95
N ALA A 93 15.42 -3.09 6.61
CA ALA A 93 15.34 -2.97 8.07
C ALA A 93 13.99 -3.50 8.60
N PRO A 94 13.81 -4.83 8.71
CA PRO A 94 12.52 -5.46 9.01
C PRO A 94 11.84 -4.93 10.27
N GLU A 95 12.59 -4.72 11.35
CA GLU A 95 12.03 -4.23 12.63
C GLU A 95 11.49 -2.80 12.48
N LYS A 96 12.25 -1.90 11.84
CA LYS A 96 11.83 -0.53 11.59
C LYS A 96 10.63 -0.48 10.65
N LEU A 97 10.65 -1.29 9.59
CA LEU A 97 9.53 -1.40 8.66
C LEU A 97 8.27 -1.89 9.39
N ARG A 98 8.40 -2.92 10.23
CA ARG A 98 7.27 -3.46 10.99
C ARG A 98 6.65 -2.40 11.90
N ALA A 99 7.46 -1.61 12.60
CA ALA A 99 6.95 -0.50 13.42
C ALA A 99 6.13 0.51 12.60
N TRP A 100 6.58 0.85 11.38
CA TRP A 100 5.81 1.73 10.49
C TRP A 100 4.51 1.07 10.00
N VAL A 101 4.54 -0.22 9.68
CA VAL A 101 3.34 -0.96 9.27
C VAL A 101 2.31 -1.07 10.40
N GLU A 102 2.76 -1.27 11.63
CA GLU A 102 1.89 -1.29 12.82
C GLU A 102 1.27 0.08 13.09
N LYS A 103 2.03 1.18 12.97
CA LYS A 103 1.49 2.56 13.02
C LYS A 103 0.41 2.78 11.96
N SER A 104 0.68 2.33 10.73
CA SER A 104 -0.27 2.41 9.61
C SER A 104 -1.56 1.63 9.90
N LEU A 105 -1.43 0.40 10.41
CA LEU A 105 -2.54 -0.45 10.81
C LEU A 105 -3.38 0.19 11.93
N ALA A 106 -2.73 0.73 12.97
CA ALA A 106 -3.39 1.43 14.06
C ALA A 106 -4.18 2.64 13.55
N TYR A 107 -3.57 3.44 12.67
CA TYR A 107 -4.22 4.58 12.04
C TYR A 107 -5.45 4.18 11.23
N VAL A 108 -5.34 3.24 10.29
CA VAL A 108 -6.51 2.85 9.48
C VAL A 108 -7.59 2.14 10.29
N SER A 109 -7.22 1.57 11.44
CA SER A 109 -8.16 0.94 12.38
C SER A 109 -8.93 1.97 13.22
N SER A 110 -8.40 3.18 13.40
CA SER A 110 -9.13 4.28 14.06
C SER A 110 -10.09 4.99 13.11
N LEU A 111 -9.87 4.90 11.78
CA LEU A 111 -10.77 5.45 10.79
C LEU A 111 -12.14 4.74 10.77
N PRO A 112 -13.22 5.44 10.39
CA PRO A 112 -14.52 4.82 10.18
C PRO A 112 -14.41 3.63 9.24
N THR A 113 -15.03 2.51 9.62
CA THR A 113 -15.14 1.34 8.76
C THR A 113 -15.80 1.77 7.46
N LYS A 114 -15.10 1.61 6.34
CA LYS A 114 -15.75 1.85 5.04
C LYS A 114 -16.79 0.76 4.88
N PRO A 115 -18.09 1.09 4.69
CA PRO A 115 -19.09 0.07 4.42
C PRO A 115 -18.58 -0.73 3.22
N LYS A 116 -18.62 -2.05 3.31
CA LYS A 116 -18.38 -2.93 2.16
C LYS A 116 -19.46 -2.60 1.13
N LYS A 117 -19.24 -1.54 0.35
CA LYS A 117 -19.99 -1.33 -0.89
C LYS A 117 -19.73 -2.60 -1.68
N GLY A 118 -20.77 -3.40 -1.88
CA GLY A 118 -20.78 -4.45 -2.89
C GLY A 118 -20.16 -3.89 -4.18
N PRO A 119 -19.46 -4.74 -4.96
CA PRO A 119 -18.45 -4.32 -5.93
C PRO A 119 -18.85 -3.04 -6.64
N SER A 120 -18.30 -1.91 -6.19
CA SER A 120 -18.53 -0.63 -6.84
C SER A 120 -18.00 -0.78 -8.25
N GLY A 121 -18.91 -0.68 -9.22
CA GLY A 121 -18.63 -0.93 -10.62
C GLY A 121 -17.50 -0.06 -11.14
N SER A 122 -16.27 -0.58 -11.09
CA SER A 122 -15.40 -0.47 -12.25
C SER A 122 -16.17 -1.19 -13.35
N LYS A 123 -16.82 -0.43 -14.25
CA LYS A 123 -17.32 -0.94 -15.52
C LYS A 123 -16.31 -1.97 -16.02
N ARG A 124 -16.71 -3.26 -16.04
CA ARG A 124 -16.09 -4.26 -16.90
C ARG A 124 -16.14 -3.65 -18.30
N SER A 125 -15.04 -3.05 -18.72
CA SER A 125 -14.78 -2.82 -20.13
C SER A 125 -14.79 -4.21 -20.74
N LYS A 126 -15.91 -4.57 -21.38
CA LYS A 126 -15.98 -5.70 -22.30
C LYS A 126 -14.88 -5.50 -23.35
N SER A 127 -13.78 -6.23 -23.25
CA SER A 127 -13.01 -6.56 -24.45
C SER A 127 -13.58 -7.85 -25.00
N ALA A 128 -14.61 -7.68 -25.82
CA ALA A 128 -14.92 -8.64 -26.87
C ALA A 128 -13.83 -8.53 -27.96
N LYS A 129 -13.33 -9.68 -28.41
CA LYS A 129 -12.71 -9.90 -29.73
C LYS A 129 -12.70 -11.43 -29.91
N LYS A 130 -13.73 -11.96 -30.59
CA LYS A 130 -13.81 -12.21 -32.04
C LYS A 130 -12.91 -13.37 -32.43
#